data_AF-A0AAN8CB79-F1
#
_entry.id   AF-A0AAN8CB79-F1
#
_cell.length_a   1.000
_cell.length_b   1.000
_cell.length_c   1.000
_cell.angle_alpha   90.00
_cell.angle_beta   90.00
_cell.angle_gamma   90.00
#
_symmetry.space_group_name_H-M   'P 1'
#
loop_
_entity.id
_entity.type
_entity.pdbx_description
1 polymer ?
#
loop_
_entity_poly.entity_id
_entity_poly.type
_entity_poly.pdbx_seq_one_letter_code
_entity_poly.pdbx_strand_id
1 'polypeptide(L)'
;MMFRVLAAEEPDLRVLSYSPGPLDTDMQLVARSSTADPDLKRTFSDMFSAGQLLTCEASCAKLMKLLLEDSFTSGAHIDVFDL
;
A
#
# COMPACT_ATOMS: atom_id res chain seq x y z
N MET A 1 13.62 -0.62 1.55
CA MET A 1 15.09 -0.70 1.76
C MET A 1 15.68 0.53 2.45
N MET A 2 15.11 1.75 2.36
CA MET A 2 15.54 2.88 3.22
C MET A 2 15.07 2.75 4.68
N PHE A 3 13.77 2.47 4.89
CA PHE A 3 13.17 2.41 6.22
C PHE A 3 13.66 1.26 7.11
N ARG A 4 14.20 0.18 6.53
CA ARG A 4 14.86 -0.87 7.32
C ARG A 4 16.16 -0.40 7.95
N VAL A 5 16.91 0.45 7.23
CA VAL A 5 18.15 1.06 7.74
C VAL A 5 17.81 2.05 8.84
N LEU A 6 16.84 2.96 8.60
CA LEU A 6 16.38 3.91 9.61
C LEU A 6 15.92 3.21 10.90
N ALA A 7 15.16 2.13 10.80
CA ALA A 7 14.69 1.36 11.97
C ALA A 7 15.84 0.70 12.76
N ALA A 8 16.95 0.35 12.10
CA ALA A 8 18.11 -0.26 12.73
C ALA A 8 19.06 0.77 13.35
N GLU A 9 19.19 1.95 12.72
CA GLU A 9 20.03 3.06 13.20
C GLU A 9 19.37 3.83 14.35
N GLU A 10 18.04 3.99 14.32
CA GLU A 10 17.27 4.80 15.28
C GLU A 10 16.24 3.92 16.01
N PRO A 11 16.65 3.13 17.04
CA PRO A 11 15.76 2.17 17.72
C PRO A 11 14.61 2.82 18.50
N ASP A 12 14.72 4.11 18.81
CA ASP A 12 13.68 4.88 19.49
C ASP A 12 12.56 5.35 18.52
N LEU A 13 12.74 5.18 17.19
CA LEU A 13 11.73 5.49 16.18
C LEU A 13 10.88 4.27 15.81
N ARG A 14 9.57 4.50 15.69
CA ARG A 14 8.62 3.56 15.09
C ARG A 14 8.57 3.79 13.59
N VAL A 15 9.09 2.84 12.81
CA VAL A 15 9.18 2.96 11.35
C VAL A 15 8.33 1.87 10.68
N LEU A 16 7.50 2.24 9.73
CA LEU A 16 6.60 1.32 9.02
C LEU A 16 6.63 1.57 7.52
N SER A 17 6.72 0.52 6.72
CA SER A 17 6.49 0.56 5.27
C SER A 17 5.17 -0.12 4.92
N TYR A 18 4.08 0.63 4.90
CA TYR A 18 2.75 0.11 4.61
C TYR A 18 2.44 0.11 3.10
N SER A 19 1.98 -1.02 2.55
CA SER A 19 1.42 -1.11 1.20
C SER A 19 -0.10 -1.03 1.28
N PRO A 20 -0.73 0.04 0.76
CA PRO A 20 -2.16 0.27 0.92
C PRO A 20 -3.04 -0.56 -0.02
N GLY A 21 -2.44 -1.39 -0.89
CA GLY A 21 -3.13 -2.11 -1.95
C GLY A 21 -3.55 -1.22 -3.14
N PRO A 22 -4.26 -1.78 -4.12
CA PRO A 22 -4.71 -1.06 -5.32
C PRO A 22 -5.90 -0.17 -4.99
N LEU A 23 -5.66 1.14 -4.82
CA LEU A 23 -6.70 2.11 -4.44
C LEU A 23 -7.41 2.70 -5.66
N ASP A 24 -8.73 2.89 -5.60
CA ASP A 24 -9.45 3.64 -6.64
C ASP A 24 -9.21 5.16 -6.48
N THR A 25 -8.12 5.63 -7.07
CA THR A 25 -7.62 7.01 -6.98
C THR A 25 -7.10 7.49 -8.33
N ASP A 26 -6.77 8.78 -8.42
CA ASP A 26 -6.16 9.37 -9.62
C ASP A 26 -4.84 8.68 -10.00
N MET A 27 -4.03 8.23 -9.03
CA MET A 27 -2.79 7.51 -9.34
C MET A 27 -3.08 6.17 -10.03
N GLN A 28 -4.10 5.43 -9.58
CA GLN A 28 -4.50 4.19 -10.24
C GLN A 28 -5.10 4.49 -11.62
N LEU A 29 -5.90 5.56 -11.75
CA LEU A 29 -6.40 6.02 -13.05
C LEU A 29 -5.26 6.28 -14.04
N VAL A 30 -4.18 6.95 -13.61
CA VAL A 30 -2.97 7.13 -14.44
C VAL A 30 -2.35 5.78 -14.80
N ALA A 31 -2.23 4.84 -13.85
CA ALA A 31 -1.70 3.51 -14.13
C ALA A 31 -2.53 2.75 -15.18
N ARG A 32 -3.87 2.70 -15.06
CA ARG A 32 -4.75 2.01 -16.03
C ARG A 32 -4.90 2.75 -17.37
N SER A 33 -4.60 4.05 -17.44
CA SER A 33 -4.74 4.84 -18.67
C SER A 33 -3.44 5.07 -19.45
N SER A 34 -2.30 5.14 -18.75
CA SER A 34 -1.05 5.69 -19.29
C SER A 34 0.16 4.75 -19.18
N THR A 35 -0.01 3.55 -18.62
CA THR A 35 1.05 2.52 -18.65
C THR A 35 1.39 2.15 -20.10
N ALA A 36 2.68 2.18 -20.44
CA ALA A 36 3.17 1.92 -21.78
C ALA A 36 3.11 0.44 -22.16
N ASP A 37 3.36 -0.45 -21.20
CA ASP A 37 3.23 -1.89 -21.38
C ASP A 37 1.75 -2.30 -21.52
N PRO A 38 1.33 -2.88 -22.66
CA PRO A 38 -0.08 -3.17 -22.91
C PRO A 38 -0.68 -4.20 -21.95
N ASP A 39 0.08 -5.22 -21.56
CA ASP A 39 -0.39 -6.30 -20.70
C ASP A 39 -0.58 -5.81 -19.25
N LEU A 40 0.34 -4.99 -18.76
CA LEU A 40 0.24 -4.35 -17.46
C LEU A 40 -0.89 -3.32 -17.42
N LYS A 41 -1.04 -2.52 -18.47
CA LYS A 41 -2.17 -1.57 -18.60
C LYS A 41 -3.51 -2.30 -18.55
N ARG A 42 -3.61 -3.44 -19.27
CA ARG A 42 -4.79 -4.29 -19.25
C ARG A 42 -5.06 -4.84 -17.85
N THR A 43 -4.03 -5.33 -17.15
CA THR A 43 -4.17 -5.81 -15.77
C THR A 43 -4.77 -4.76 -14.83
N PHE A 44 -4.28 -3.51 -14.88
CA PHE A 44 -4.85 -2.42 -14.08
C PHE A 44 -6.28 -2.03 -14.47
N SER A 45 -6.61 -2.14 -15.77
CA SER A 45 -7.97 -1.90 -16.27
C SER A 45 -8.93 -2.99 -15.83
N ASP A 46 -8.50 -4.25 -15.91
CA ASP A 46 -9.29 -5.43 -15.51
C ASP A 46 -9.57 -5.40 -13.99
N MET A 47 -8.60 -5.00 -13.16
CA MET A 47 -8.81 -4.80 -11.72
C MET A 47 -9.91 -3.79 -11.42
N PHE A 48 -9.93 -2.66 -12.15
CA PHE A 48 -10.98 -1.65 -12.01
C PHE A 48 -12.35 -2.19 -12.45
N SER A 49 -12.43 -2.79 -13.64
CA SER A 49 -13.67 -3.34 -14.19
C SER A 49 -14.25 -4.49 -13.36
N ALA A 50 -13.39 -5.27 -12.70
CA ALA A 50 -13.80 -6.36 -11.81
C ALA A 50 -14.14 -5.88 -10.38
N GLY A 51 -14.05 -4.58 -10.07
CA GLY A 51 -14.32 -4.04 -8.74
C GLY A 51 -13.32 -4.48 -7.67
N GLN A 52 -12.08 -4.74 -8.05
CA GLN A 52 -11.03 -5.26 -7.16
C GLN A 52 -10.20 -4.15 -6.49
N LEU A 53 -10.51 -2.88 -6.77
CA LEU A 53 -9.85 -1.75 -6.12
C LEU A 53 -10.46 -1.51 -4.73
N LEU A 54 -9.61 -1.13 -3.79
CA LEU A 54 -10.02 -0.69 -2.46
C LEU A 54 -10.39 0.79 -2.47
N THR A 55 -11.32 1.17 -1.60
CA THR A 55 -11.49 2.59 -1.27
C THR A 55 -10.34 3.06 -0.38
N CYS A 56 -10.05 4.36 -0.43
CA CYS A 56 -9.08 4.98 0.47
C CYS A 56 -9.45 4.74 1.93
N GLU A 57 -10.73 4.86 2.28
CA GLU A 57 -11.23 4.68 3.64
C GLU A 57 -10.97 3.26 4.15
N ALA A 58 -11.19 2.24 3.32
CA ALA A 58 -10.97 0.85 3.72
C ALA A 58 -9.48 0.59 4.01
N SER A 59 -8.58 1.10 3.17
CA SER A 59 -7.13 0.96 3.37
C SER A 59 -6.64 1.77 4.58
N CYS A 60 -7.07 3.03 4.69
CA CYS A 60 -6.75 3.89 5.84
C CYS A 60 -7.27 3.31 7.15
N ALA A 61 -8.45 2.70 7.19
CA ALA A 61 -8.96 2.07 8.41
C ALA A 61 -8.04 0.94 8.90
N LYS A 62 -7.50 0.12 7.99
CA LYS A 62 -6.53 -0.93 8.34
C LYS A 62 -5.20 -0.34 8.83
N LEU A 63 -4.69 0.70 8.15
CA LEU A 63 -3.49 1.42 8.59
C LEU A 63 -3.68 2.02 9.99
N MET A 64 -4.80 2.70 10.23
CA MET A 64 -5.09 3.32 11.52
C MET A 64 -5.16 2.28 12.64
N LYS A 65 -5.79 1.12 12.39
CA LYS A 65 -5.80 0.00 13.33
C LYS A 65 -4.37 -0.45 13.66
N LEU A 66 -3.54 -0.69 12.64
CA LEU A 66 -2.15 -1.11 12.80
C LEU A 66 -1.32 -0.10 13.63
N LEU A 67 -1.51 1.19 13.37
CA LEU A 67 -0.81 2.25 14.10
C LEU A 67 -1.29 2.38 15.56
N LEU A 68 -2.59 2.21 15.81
CA LEU A 68 -3.17 2.29 17.16
C LEU A 68 -2.83 1.06 18.02
N GLU A 69 -2.74 -0.13 17.41
CA GLU A 69 -2.30 -1.36 18.09
C GLU A 69 -0.80 -1.36 18.38
N ASP A 70 -0.02 -0.64 17.58
CA ASP A 70 1.43 -0.42 17.70
C ASP A 70 2.26 -1.71 17.91
N SER A 71 1.76 -2.84 17.42
CA SER A 71 2.38 -4.17 17.61
C SER A 71 3.36 -4.56 16.49
N PHE A 72 3.44 -3.77 15.42
CA PHE A 72 4.31 -4.08 14.28
C PHE A 72 5.79 -4.01 14.65
N THR A 73 6.61 -4.82 13.97
CA THR A 73 8.08 -4.74 14.07
C THR A 73 8.57 -3.49 13.35
N SER A 74 9.38 -2.65 14.00
CA SER A 74 9.94 -1.45 13.36
C SER A 74 10.77 -1.83 12.12
N GLY A 75 10.55 -1.14 11.01
CA GLY A 75 11.15 -1.43 9.70
C GLY A 75 10.41 -2.49 8.88
N ALA A 76 9.31 -3.07 9.38
CA ALA A 76 8.51 -4.04 8.65
C ALA A 76 7.85 -3.45 7.40
N HIS A 77 7.65 -4.32 6.41
CA HIS A 77 6.78 -4.07 5.28
C HIS A 77 5.50 -4.89 5.47
N ILE A 78 4.35 -4.23 5.45
CA ILE A 78 3.05 -4.86 5.70
C ILE A 78 2.10 -4.43 4.59
N ASP A 79 1.47 -5.41 3.94
CA ASP A 79 0.44 -5.15 2.94
C ASP A 79 -0.96 -5.12 3.58
N VAL A 80 -1.86 -4.31 3.02
CA VAL A 80 -3.27 -4.23 3.45
C VAL A 80 -3.96 -5.61 3.46
N PHE A 81 -3.53 -6.54 2.61
CA PHE A 81 -4.07 -7.90 2.53
C PHE A 81 -3.50 -8.86 3.59
N ASP A 82 -2.43 -8.48 4.29
CA ASP A 82 -1.87 -9.22 5.43
C ASP A 82 -2.54 -8.85 6.78
N LEU A 83 -3.41 -7.83 6.78
CA LEU A 83 -4.10 -7.26 7.95
C LEU A 83 -5.56 -7.68 8.13
#